data_AF-G4ZB73-F1
#
_entry.id   AF-G4ZB73-F1
#
_cell.length_a   1.000
_cell.length_b   1.000
_cell.length_c   1.000
_cell.angle_alpha   90.00
_cell.angle_beta   90.00
_cell.angle_gamma   90.00
#
_symmetry.space_group_name_H-M   'P 1'
#
loop_
_entity.id
_entity.type
_entity.pdbx_description
1 polymer ?
#
loop_
_entity_poly.entity_id
_entity_poly.type
_entity_poly.pdbx_seq_one_letter_code
_entity_poly.pdbx_strand_id
1 'polypeptide(L)'
;MRLLEHFKQHGGEVWSIGAGCQSCRQKLQDVSGLKRCANCDAALFCGRVCQLKAWPAHKAECGVIATFQRLHKASASSDSRLATLLEKLSWSLIPKKADDSKTAGVASSIGLNGPELPGWFFTVDFESASKEQQKALHQTALELYGLLKDEECWTRDKESFPRSSYTLVEVSEL
;
A
#
# COMPACT_ATOMS: atom_id res chain seq x y z
N MET A 1 -17.09 -23.99 -1.28
CA MET A 1 -15.84 -24.42 -0.63
C MET A 1 -14.98 -23.19 -0.37
N ARG A 2 -14.79 -22.83 0.89
CA ARG A 2 -13.94 -21.68 1.27
C ARG A 2 -12.47 -22.02 1.00
N LEU A 3 -11.64 -21.05 0.61
CA LEU A 3 -10.26 -21.31 0.16
C LEU A 3 -9.41 -21.96 1.27
N LEU A 4 -9.62 -21.55 2.52
CA LEU A 4 -8.96 -22.16 3.69
C LEU A 4 -9.33 -23.63 3.88
N GLU A 5 -10.56 -23.99 3.57
CA GLU A 5 -11.07 -25.35 3.67
C GLU A 5 -10.53 -26.23 2.54
N HIS A 6 -10.43 -25.68 1.33
CA HIS A 6 -9.74 -26.31 0.20
C HIS A 6 -8.25 -26.58 0.53
N PHE A 7 -7.55 -25.62 1.12
CA PHE A 7 -6.15 -25.81 1.54
C PHE A 7 -5.98 -26.85 2.65
N LYS A 8 -6.92 -26.93 3.60
CA LYS A 8 -6.94 -27.99 4.62
C LYS A 8 -7.16 -29.38 4.01
N GLN A 9 -8.03 -29.49 3.01
CA GLN A 9 -8.40 -30.77 2.38
C GLN A 9 -7.36 -31.26 1.37
N HIS A 10 -6.71 -30.35 0.62
CA HIS A 10 -5.80 -30.70 -0.47
C HIS A 10 -4.32 -30.47 -0.15
N GLY A 11 -3.99 -30.00 1.06
CA GLY A 11 -2.62 -29.75 1.49
C GLY A 11 -2.05 -28.47 0.89
N GLY A 12 -2.26 -27.35 1.59
CA GLY A 12 -1.56 -26.09 1.36
C GLY A 12 -1.44 -25.31 2.66
N GLU A 13 -0.22 -25.10 3.17
CA GLU A 13 -0.06 -24.21 4.32
C GLU A 13 -0.15 -22.75 3.86
N VAL A 14 -1.14 -22.02 4.37
CA VAL A 14 -1.20 -20.55 4.20
C VAL A 14 -0.14 -19.94 5.10
N TRP A 15 0.94 -19.45 4.50
CA TRP A 15 2.03 -18.84 5.24
C TRP A 15 1.75 -17.37 5.51
N SER A 16 1.42 -17.02 6.75
CA SER A 16 1.25 -15.64 7.18
C SER A 16 2.60 -14.97 7.49
N ILE A 17 2.61 -13.65 7.36
CA ILE A 17 3.74 -12.86 7.86
C ILE A 17 3.78 -12.97 9.38
N GLY A 18 4.98 -13.15 9.95
CA GLY A 18 5.13 -13.39 11.39
C GLY A 18 5.02 -14.85 11.85
N ALA A 19 4.54 -15.79 11.02
CA ALA A 19 4.49 -17.23 11.37
C ALA A 19 5.88 -17.89 11.49
N GLY A 20 6.90 -17.28 10.88
CA GLY A 20 8.26 -17.78 10.86
C GLY A 20 9.09 -17.12 9.78
N CYS A 21 10.23 -17.72 9.45
CA CYS A 21 11.13 -17.21 8.44
C CYS A 21 10.46 -17.15 7.05
N GLN A 22 10.36 -15.95 6.47
CA GLN A 22 9.74 -15.74 5.15
C GLN A 22 10.53 -16.33 3.98
N SER A 23 11.76 -16.80 4.20
CA SER A 23 12.57 -17.43 3.15
C SER A 23 12.61 -18.95 3.24
N CYS A 24 12.97 -19.51 4.40
CA CYS A 24 13.15 -20.95 4.56
C CYS A 24 11.94 -21.66 5.17
N ARG A 25 10.88 -20.91 5.51
CA ARG A 25 9.63 -21.43 6.09
C ARG A 25 9.83 -22.19 7.43
N GLN A 26 10.94 -21.95 8.12
CA GLN A 26 11.08 -22.41 9.51
C GLN A 26 10.11 -21.64 10.40
N LYS A 27 9.26 -22.36 11.14
CA LYS A 27 8.22 -21.78 12.00
C LYS A 27 8.89 -21.12 13.21
N LEU A 28 8.26 -20.06 13.74
CA LEU A 28 8.78 -19.33 14.89
C LEU A 28 8.98 -20.24 16.12
N GLN A 29 8.10 -21.22 16.30
CA GLN A 29 8.18 -22.22 17.38
C GLN A 29 9.40 -23.16 17.28
N ASP A 30 9.93 -23.37 16.08
CA ASP A 30 11.00 -24.35 15.83
C ASP A 30 12.40 -23.70 15.87
N VAL A 31 12.47 -22.35 15.91
CA VAL A 31 13.72 -21.59 15.86
C VAL A 31 13.70 -20.45 16.86
N SER A 32 14.54 -20.56 17.90
CA SER A 32 14.82 -19.43 18.79
C SER A 32 15.71 -18.42 18.08
N GLY A 33 15.27 -17.16 17.97
CA GLY A 33 16.11 -16.04 17.49
C GLY A 33 15.85 -15.56 16.06
N LEU A 34 14.65 -15.76 15.50
CA LEU A 34 14.27 -15.07 14.26
C LEU A 34 14.34 -13.54 14.43
N LYS A 35 14.89 -12.86 13.43
CA LYS A 35 15.04 -11.40 13.39
C LYS A 35 13.91 -10.76 12.60
N ARG A 36 13.38 -9.65 13.12
CA ARG A 36 12.39 -8.81 12.42
C ARG A 36 13.04 -7.95 11.35
N CYS A 37 12.29 -7.67 10.29
CA CYS A 37 12.68 -6.68 9.28
C CYS A 37 12.72 -5.28 9.91
N ALA A 38 13.86 -4.60 9.85
CA ALA A 38 14.01 -3.27 10.46
C ALA A 38 13.07 -2.19 9.89
N ASN A 39 12.53 -2.38 8.67
CA ASN A 39 11.66 -1.38 8.03
C ASN A 39 10.18 -1.57 8.36
N CYS A 40 9.67 -2.81 8.28
CA CYS A 40 8.24 -3.10 8.50
C CYS A 40 7.93 -3.79 9.82
N ASP A 41 8.95 -4.18 10.58
CA ASP A 41 8.86 -4.83 11.90
C ASP A 41 7.97 -6.10 11.99
N ALA A 42 7.51 -6.61 10.84
CA ALA A 42 6.53 -7.69 10.75
C ALA A 42 7.14 -9.00 10.20
N ALA A 43 7.90 -8.90 9.11
CA ALA A 43 8.52 -10.07 8.50
C ALA A 43 9.66 -10.60 9.37
N LEU A 44 9.68 -11.91 9.56
CA LEU A 44 10.72 -12.63 10.32
C LEU A 44 11.68 -13.36 9.38
N PHE A 45 12.95 -13.42 9.77
CA PHE A 45 14.02 -14.09 9.03
C PHE A 45 15.03 -14.73 9.99
N CYS A 46 15.62 -15.86 9.61
CA CYS A 46 16.72 -16.45 10.40
C CYS A 46 17.96 -15.54 10.44
N GLY A 47 18.14 -14.69 9.44
CA GLY A 47 19.23 -13.74 9.34
C GLY A 47 19.31 -13.07 7.98
N ARG A 48 20.42 -12.37 7.72
CA ARG A 48 20.63 -11.56 6.51
C ARG A 48 20.51 -12.37 5.22
N VAL A 49 20.98 -13.61 5.21
CA VAL A 49 20.91 -14.50 4.04
C VAL A 49 19.45 -14.77 3.64
N CYS A 50 18.62 -15.16 4.61
CA CYS A 50 17.19 -15.38 4.38
C CYS A 50 16.47 -14.08 3.98
N GLN A 51 16.83 -12.95 4.60
CA GLN A 51 16.24 -11.66 4.27
C GLN A 51 16.52 -11.24 2.82
N LEU A 52 17.77 -11.36 2.36
CA LEU A 52 18.13 -11.02 0.98
C LEU A 52 17.47 -11.95 -0.04
N LYS A 53 17.39 -13.25 0.26
CA LYS A 53 16.72 -14.24 -0.60
C LYS A 53 15.22 -13.96 -0.75
N ALA A 54 14.56 -13.55 0.33
CA ALA A 54 13.13 -13.20 0.31
C ALA A 54 12.84 -11.77 -0.16
N TRP A 55 13.86 -10.91 -0.30
CA TRP A 55 13.66 -9.49 -0.61
C TRP A 55 12.85 -9.20 -1.88
N PRO A 56 13.04 -9.90 -3.01
CA PRO A 56 12.25 -9.63 -4.23
C PRO A 56 10.74 -9.74 -4.01
N ALA A 57 10.31 -10.73 -3.22
CA ALA A 57 8.90 -10.91 -2.85
C ALA A 57 8.48 -9.97 -1.71
N HIS A 58 9.34 -9.81 -0.70
CA HIS A 58 9.03 -9.02 0.48
C HIS A 58 8.99 -7.51 0.21
N LYS A 59 9.74 -6.98 -0.76
CA LYS A 59 9.94 -5.52 -0.96
C LYS A 59 8.64 -4.74 -1.06
N ALA A 60 7.69 -5.24 -1.87
CA ALA A 60 6.40 -4.58 -2.05
C ALA A 60 5.57 -4.62 -0.75
N GLU A 61 5.44 -5.81 -0.15
CA GLU A 61 4.72 -6.00 1.11
C GLU A 61 5.33 -5.17 2.24
N CYS A 62 6.66 -5.10 2.31
CA CYS A 62 7.41 -4.31 3.28
C CYS A 62 7.04 -2.83 3.23
N GLY A 63 6.94 -2.26 2.02
CA GLY A 63 6.56 -0.86 1.82
C GLY A 63 5.14 -0.57 2.30
N VAL A 64 4.21 -1.48 2.02
CA VAL A 64 2.81 -1.37 2.46
C VAL A 64 2.71 -1.43 3.99
N ILE A 65 3.26 -2.49 4.61
CA ILE A 65 3.19 -2.70 6.06
C ILE A 65 3.85 -1.55 6.81
N ALA A 66 5.07 -1.17 6.41
CA ALA A 66 5.79 -0.09 7.06
C ALA A 66 5.01 1.24 6.97
N THR A 67 4.33 1.49 5.85
CA THR A 67 3.50 2.68 5.69
C THR A 67 2.31 2.66 6.64
N PHE A 68 1.57 1.56 6.71
CA PHE A 68 0.40 1.47 7.60
C PHE A 68 0.77 1.53 9.08
N GLN A 69 1.87 0.90 9.49
CA GLN A 69 2.36 1.03 10.86
C GLN A 69 2.74 2.47 11.21
N ARG A 70 3.39 3.20 10.28
CA ARG A 70 3.68 4.63 10.50
C ARG A 70 2.41 5.47 10.61
N LEU A 71 1.39 5.18 9.80
CA LEU A 71 0.10 5.86 9.88
C LEU A 71 -0.59 5.58 11.22
N HIS A 72 -0.62 4.33 11.67
CA HIS A 72 -1.22 3.94 12.95
C HIS A 72 -0.51 4.61 14.15
N LYS A 73 0.82 4.72 14.10
CA LYS A 73 1.60 5.42 15.14
C LYS A 73 1.44 6.95 15.11
N ALA A 74 1.14 7.51 13.94
CA ALA A 74 0.93 8.94 13.79
C ALA A 74 -0.53 9.26 14.19
N SER A 75 -0.74 9.62 15.47
CA SER A 75 -2.02 10.07 16.05
C SER A 75 -2.56 11.40 15.50
N ALA A 76 -2.17 11.79 14.28
CA ALA A 76 -2.35 13.13 13.74
C ALA A 76 -3.74 13.35 13.13
N SER A 77 -4.24 14.59 13.24
CA SER A 77 -5.42 15.13 12.57
C SER A 77 -5.44 14.75 11.08
N SER A 78 -6.26 13.76 10.72
CA SER A 78 -6.29 13.11 9.41
C SER A 78 -6.60 14.04 8.23
N ASP A 79 -7.36 15.12 8.47
CA ASP A 79 -7.94 15.94 7.39
C ASP A 79 -6.91 16.77 6.60
N SER A 80 -5.97 17.43 7.28
CA SER A 80 -4.94 18.26 6.61
C SER A 80 -3.96 17.40 5.81
N ARG A 81 -3.67 16.19 6.31
CA ARG A 81 -2.84 15.21 5.62
C ARG A 81 -3.56 14.64 4.40
N LEU A 82 -4.85 14.35 4.52
CA LEU A 82 -5.68 13.88 3.41
C LEU A 82 -5.67 14.86 2.24
N ALA A 83 -5.92 16.14 2.51
CA ALA A 83 -5.89 17.20 1.49
C ALA A 83 -4.53 17.26 0.77
N THR A 84 -3.43 17.18 1.52
CA THR A 84 -2.06 17.21 0.96
C THR A 84 -1.77 16.01 0.04
N LEU A 85 -2.28 14.82 0.39
CA LEU A 85 -2.09 13.61 -0.43
C LEU A 85 -2.92 13.68 -1.73
N LEU A 86 -4.15 14.18 -1.65
CA LEU A 86 -5.02 14.38 -2.81
C LEU A 86 -4.42 15.41 -3.78
N GLU A 87 -3.94 16.54 -3.27
CA GLU A 87 -3.21 17.55 -4.05
C GLU A 87 -2.03 16.95 -4.84
N LYS A 88 -1.21 16.11 -4.19
CA LYS A 88 -0.06 15.45 -4.82
C LYS A 88 -0.44 14.45 -5.91
N LEU A 89 -1.63 13.86 -5.84
CA LEU A 89 -2.17 12.98 -6.88
C LEU A 89 -2.95 13.77 -7.95
N SER A 90 -2.81 15.11 -7.96
CA SER A 90 -3.57 16.03 -8.79
C SER A 90 -5.08 15.97 -8.61
N TRP A 91 -5.56 15.42 -7.50
CA TRP A 91 -6.96 15.54 -7.07
C TRP A 91 -7.14 16.84 -6.29
N SER A 92 -6.75 17.95 -6.93
CA SER A 92 -6.90 19.28 -6.36
C SER A 92 -8.25 19.86 -6.76
N LEU A 93 -8.91 20.51 -5.80
CA LEU A 93 -10.12 21.31 -6.05
C LEU A 93 -9.78 22.72 -6.58
N ILE A 94 -8.49 23.07 -6.61
CA ILE A 94 -8.02 24.39 -7.06
C ILE A 94 -8.01 24.41 -8.60
N PRO A 95 -8.67 25.38 -9.24
CA PRO A 95 -8.60 25.56 -10.68
C PRO A 95 -7.17 25.81 -11.15
N LYS A 96 -6.78 25.19 -12.26
CA LYS A 96 -5.45 25.35 -12.89
C LYS A 96 -5.61 25.78 -14.34
N LYS A 97 -4.62 26.53 -14.85
CA LYS A 97 -4.58 26.95 -16.26
C LYS A 97 -4.11 25.80 -17.13
N ALA A 98 -4.73 25.64 -18.29
CA ALA A 98 -4.28 24.70 -19.30
C ALA A 98 -3.09 25.31 -20.05
N ASP A 99 -1.87 24.99 -19.64
CA ASP A 99 -0.66 25.52 -20.27
C ASP A 99 -0.35 24.85 -21.62
N ASP A 100 -0.94 23.69 -21.90
CA ASP A 100 -0.72 22.93 -23.13
C ASP A 100 -1.96 22.88 -24.05
N SER A 101 -1.70 22.96 -25.36
CA SER A 101 -2.74 22.98 -26.38
C SER A 101 -3.57 21.69 -26.46
N LYS A 102 -3.07 20.55 -25.94
CA LYS A 102 -3.79 19.27 -25.99
C LYS A 102 -4.86 19.23 -24.91
N THR A 103 -4.51 19.59 -23.69
CA THR A 103 -5.42 19.69 -22.54
C THR A 103 -6.53 20.70 -22.81
N ALA A 104 -6.22 21.85 -23.42
CA ALA A 104 -7.22 22.83 -23.84
C ALA A 104 -8.20 22.28 -24.90
N GLY A 105 -7.71 21.49 -25.85
CA GLY A 105 -8.54 20.86 -26.88
C GLY A 105 -9.48 19.78 -26.33
N VAL A 106 -9.00 18.95 -25.40
CA VAL A 106 -9.83 17.95 -24.71
C VAL A 106 -10.89 18.65 -23.86
N ALA A 107 -10.52 19.69 -23.10
CA ALA A 107 -11.45 20.46 -22.28
C ALA A 107 -12.57 21.08 -23.11
N SER A 108 -12.22 21.69 -24.26
CA SER A 108 -13.19 22.26 -25.18
C SER A 108 -14.16 21.21 -25.74
N SER A 109 -13.65 20.00 -26.02
CA SER A 109 -14.46 18.88 -26.55
C SER A 109 -15.50 18.35 -25.55
N ILE A 110 -15.28 18.55 -24.25
CA ILE A 110 -16.23 18.17 -23.18
C ILE A 110 -17.05 19.38 -22.68
N GLY A 111 -16.96 20.53 -23.34
CA GLY A 111 -17.71 21.74 -23.00
C GLY A 111 -17.11 22.57 -21.85
N LEU A 112 -15.87 22.30 -21.43
CA LEU A 112 -15.14 23.13 -20.47
C LEU A 112 -14.38 24.24 -21.18
N ASN A 113 -15.06 25.36 -21.45
CA ASN A 113 -14.52 26.49 -22.21
C ASN A 113 -14.03 27.65 -21.31
N GLY A 114 -13.43 27.33 -20.15
CA GLY A 114 -12.94 28.31 -19.17
C GLY A 114 -11.43 28.59 -19.29
N PRO A 115 -10.96 29.79 -18.86
CA PRO A 115 -9.52 30.08 -18.76
C PRO A 115 -8.82 29.24 -17.68
N GLU A 116 -9.58 28.70 -16.74
CA GLU A 116 -9.13 27.80 -15.69
C GLU A 116 -10.01 26.54 -15.69
N LEU A 117 -9.36 25.39 -15.63
CA LEU A 117 -10.01 24.08 -15.58
C LEU A 117 -9.97 23.55 -14.15
N PRO A 118 -10.95 22.74 -13.73
CA PRO A 118 -10.92 22.11 -12.41
C PRO A 118 -9.62 21.32 -12.21
N GLY A 119 -9.00 21.40 -11.03
CA GLY A 119 -7.70 20.75 -10.77
C GLY A 119 -7.71 19.24 -11.00
N TRP A 120 -8.85 18.56 -10.77
CA TRP A 120 -9.06 17.13 -11.05
C TRP A 120 -8.98 16.78 -12.53
N PHE A 121 -9.13 17.75 -13.43
CA PHE A 121 -9.03 17.55 -14.88
C PHE A 121 -7.60 17.21 -15.30
N PHE A 122 -6.61 17.64 -14.51
CA PHE A 122 -5.21 17.37 -14.77
C PHE A 122 -4.83 16.03 -14.16
N THR A 123 -4.63 15.02 -15.01
CA THR A 123 -4.14 13.72 -14.56
C THR A 123 -2.62 13.72 -14.51
N VAL A 124 -2.05 13.08 -13.49
CA VAL A 124 -0.61 12.76 -13.51
C VAL A 124 -0.43 11.53 -14.39
N ASP A 125 0.31 11.68 -15.48
CA ASP A 125 0.77 10.53 -16.25
C ASP A 125 1.93 9.85 -15.49
N PHE A 126 1.60 8.76 -14.81
CA PHE A 126 2.56 8.00 -14.02
C PHE A 126 3.67 7.39 -14.88
N GLU A 127 3.36 6.99 -16.12
CA GLU A 127 4.32 6.28 -16.98
C GLU A 127 5.37 7.22 -17.57
N SER A 128 4.98 8.46 -17.89
CA SER A 128 5.90 9.50 -18.36
C SER A 128 6.64 10.25 -17.25
N ALA A 129 6.26 10.06 -15.98
CA ALA A 129 6.92 10.67 -14.83
C ALA A 129 8.34 10.12 -14.60
N SER A 130 9.21 10.94 -14.01
CA SER A 130 10.54 10.49 -13.54
C SER A 130 10.42 9.37 -12.51
N LYS A 131 11.47 8.54 -12.34
CA LYS A 131 11.47 7.43 -11.36
C LYS A 131 11.27 7.94 -9.94
N GLU A 132 11.82 9.11 -9.63
CA GLU A 132 11.70 9.79 -8.35
C GLU A 132 10.24 10.20 -8.11
N GLN A 133 9.59 10.75 -9.13
CA GLN A 133 8.18 11.15 -9.08
C GLN A 133 7.25 9.93 -9.02
N GLN A 134 7.50 8.87 -9.78
CA GLN A 134 6.78 7.60 -9.68
C GLN A 134 6.83 7.04 -8.26
N LYS A 135 8.01 7.05 -7.64
CA LYS A 135 8.17 6.61 -6.24
C LYS A 135 7.37 7.48 -5.27
N ALA A 136 7.37 8.80 -5.48
CA ALA A 136 6.61 9.74 -4.65
C ALA A 136 5.09 9.53 -4.80
N LEU A 137 4.59 9.36 -6.03
CA LEU A 137 3.19 9.08 -6.32
C LEU A 137 2.75 7.75 -5.71
N HIS A 138 3.57 6.70 -5.87
CA HIS A 138 3.30 5.40 -5.26
C HIS A 138 3.21 5.48 -3.73
N GLN A 139 4.16 6.17 -3.08
CA GLN A 139 4.12 6.37 -1.62
C GLN A 139 2.89 7.18 -1.19
N THR A 140 2.53 8.22 -1.96
CA THR A 140 1.34 9.05 -1.71
C THR A 140 0.06 8.23 -1.81
N ALA A 141 -0.05 7.37 -2.83
CA ALA A 141 -1.20 6.48 -3.01
C ALA A 141 -1.32 5.46 -1.86
N LEU A 142 -0.21 4.88 -1.41
CA LEU A 142 -0.20 3.97 -0.25
C LEU A 142 -0.65 4.67 1.03
N GLU A 143 -0.20 5.90 1.26
CA GLU A 143 -0.60 6.67 2.43
C GLU A 143 -2.08 7.05 2.40
N LEU A 144 -2.57 7.49 1.23
CA LEU A 144 -3.98 7.81 1.03
C LEU A 144 -4.85 6.58 1.28
N TYR A 145 -4.47 5.44 0.71
CA TYR A 145 -5.15 4.18 0.96
C TYR A 145 -5.14 3.82 2.45
N GLY A 146 -4.00 3.97 3.12
CA GLY A 146 -3.88 3.66 4.54
C GLY A 146 -4.69 4.59 5.47
N LEU A 147 -4.99 5.83 5.05
CA LEU A 147 -5.88 6.75 5.77
C LEU A 147 -7.35 6.47 5.51
N LEU A 148 -7.69 6.08 4.28
CA LEU A 148 -9.06 5.81 3.86
C LEU A 148 -9.51 4.37 4.13
N LYS A 149 -8.58 3.46 4.48
CA LYS A 149 -8.93 2.09 4.82
C LYS A 149 -9.80 2.10 6.07
N ASP A 150 -11.05 1.68 5.90
CA ASP A 150 -11.92 1.33 7.00
C ASP A 150 -11.86 -0.20 7.17
N GLU A 151 -11.52 -0.63 8.38
CA GLU A 151 -11.46 -2.05 8.74
C GLU A 151 -12.84 -2.71 8.66
N GLU A 152 -13.92 -1.92 8.78
CA GLU A 152 -15.31 -2.38 8.70
C GLU A 152 -15.86 -2.41 7.26
N CYS A 153 -15.61 -1.38 6.43
CA CYS A 153 -16.18 -1.28 5.07
C CYS A 153 -15.62 -2.23 4.02
N TRP A 154 -14.45 -2.86 4.22
CA TRP A 154 -13.98 -3.87 3.27
C TRP A 154 -14.64 -5.22 3.56
N THR A 155 -15.86 -5.33 3.02
CA THR A 155 -16.69 -6.55 2.95
C THR A 155 -15.94 -7.66 2.21
N ARG A 156 -15.11 -8.40 2.93
CA ARG A 156 -14.67 -9.74 2.57
C ARG A 156 -14.51 -10.49 3.87
N ASP A 157 -15.40 -11.46 4.07
CA ASP A 157 -15.35 -12.37 5.20
C ASP A 157 -13.92 -12.91 5.35
N LYS A 158 -13.47 -13.07 6.59
CA LYS A 158 -12.09 -13.51 6.90
C LYS A 158 -11.78 -14.90 6.31
N GLU A 159 -12.79 -15.59 5.79
CA GLU A 159 -12.74 -16.99 5.41
C GLU A 159 -12.83 -17.27 3.90
N SER A 160 -13.35 -16.36 3.05
CA SER A 160 -13.46 -16.66 1.61
C SER A 160 -12.15 -16.48 0.86
N PHE A 161 -11.30 -15.55 1.28
CA PHE A 161 -9.94 -15.40 0.78
C PHE A 161 -9.01 -15.01 1.93
N PRO A 162 -7.81 -15.61 2.05
CA PRO A 162 -6.81 -15.10 2.96
C PRO A 162 -6.60 -13.64 2.60
N ARG A 163 -7.00 -12.73 3.51
CA ARG A 163 -6.62 -11.32 3.41
C ARG A 163 -5.12 -11.30 3.20
N SER A 164 -4.64 -10.47 2.29
CA SER A 164 -3.21 -10.42 2.00
C SER A 164 -2.45 -10.20 3.32
N SER A 165 -1.38 -10.97 3.52
CA SER A 165 -0.67 -11.10 4.80
C SER A 165 -0.28 -9.76 5.44
N TYR A 166 -0.13 -8.71 4.63
CA TYR A 166 0.22 -7.36 5.05
C TYR A 166 -0.93 -6.50 5.60
N THR A 167 -2.19 -6.91 5.46
CA THR A 167 -3.36 -6.16 5.97
C THR A 167 -3.73 -6.50 7.42
N LEU A 168 -3.18 -7.58 7.97
CA LEU A 168 -3.46 -8.07 9.33
C LEU A 168 -2.20 -8.15 10.20
N VAL A 169 -1.22 -7.29 9.95
CA VAL A 169 -0.07 -7.19 10.85
C VAL A 169 -0.56 -6.56 12.15
N GLU A 170 -0.86 -7.40 13.14
CA GLU A 170 -1.15 -6.94 14.51
C GLU A 170 0.02 -6.08 14.97
N VAL A 171 -0.27 -4.80 15.21
CA VAL A 171 0.72 -3.88 15.77
C VAL A 171 1.00 -4.41 17.17
N SER A 172 2.20 -4.92 17.39
CA SER A 172 2.62 -5.37 18.71
C SER A 172 2.64 -4.13 19.62
N GLU A 173 1.65 -4.01 20.49
CA GLU A 173 1.68 -3.05 21.60
C GLU A 173 2.84 -3.45 22.50
N LEU A 174 3.84 -2.56 22.61
CA LEU A 174 4.90 -2.64 23.59
C LEU A 174 4.41 -2.05 24.91
#